data_AF-A0A252DMW5-F1
#
_entry.id   AF-A0A252DMW5-F1
#
_cell.length_a   1.000
_cell.length_b   1.000
_cell.length_c   1.000
_cell.angle_alpha   90.00
_cell.angle_beta   90.00
_cell.angle_gamma   90.00
#
_symmetry.space_group_name_H-M   'P 1'
#
loop_
_entity.id
_entity.type
_entity.pdbx_description
1 polymer ?
#
loop_
_entity_poly.entity_id
_entity_poly.type
_entity_poly.pdbx_seq_one_letter_code
_entity_poly.pdbx_strand_id
1 'polypeptide(L)'
;MTKHDTWVKLKPGNPYEPILDLFPDGMIPMRDPFPLELSADAKVALMIIDLERLSSVQAIALAQIIARHRGATPTEVAAEAASKGGFAMNYHWVESMACGPEGFQRGKEMADFLERRTQPLSTEAWQEFYDDQHQRWISGNEEPQPINSVEDIDPRLRMDGQEEALEQNRINQMLSGYSLFDMLTGRAMVDILNATDPDNNYSLVGWDEVDEDDDIYE
;
A
#
# COMPACT_ATOMS: atom_id res chain seq x y z
N MET A 1 1.65 6.12 9.34
CA MET A 1 1.74 5.27 8.14
C MET A 1 3.19 4.94 7.92
N THR A 2 3.52 3.68 7.63
CA THR A 2 4.88 3.28 7.26
C THR A 2 5.19 3.87 5.87
N LYS A 3 6.47 4.16 5.58
CA LYS A 3 6.88 4.56 4.21
C LYS A 3 6.60 3.47 3.16
N HIS A 4 6.56 2.23 3.63
CA HIS A 4 6.22 1.03 2.89
C HIS A 4 4.72 0.95 2.65
N ASP A 5 4.27 1.58 1.56
CA ASP A 5 2.87 1.55 1.13
C ASP A 5 2.69 0.74 -0.15
N THR A 6 3.19 -0.49 -0.13
CA THR A 6 2.94 -1.45 -1.21
C THR A 6 1.88 -2.44 -0.77
N TRP A 7 0.91 -2.70 -1.63
CA TRP A 7 -0.11 -3.72 -1.45
C TRP A 7 -0.19 -4.60 -2.68
N VAL A 8 -0.40 -5.90 -2.50
CA VAL A 8 -0.46 -6.85 -3.62
C VAL A 8 -1.74 -7.67 -3.59
N LYS A 9 -2.30 -7.84 -4.78
CA LYS A 9 -3.38 -8.79 -5.04
C LYS A 9 -2.77 -10.10 -5.50
N LEU A 10 -3.29 -11.21 -5.00
CA LEU A 10 -2.81 -12.53 -5.38
C LEU A 10 -3.70 -13.19 -6.43
N LYS A 11 -3.09 -13.97 -7.32
CA LYS A 11 -3.77 -14.79 -8.34
C LYS A 11 -4.67 -15.85 -7.68
N PRO A 12 -5.79 -16.25 -8.30
CA PRO A 12 -6.59 -17.39 -7.84
C PRO A 12 -5.76 -18.68 -7.70
N GLY A 13 -6.09 -19.53 -6.73
CA GLY A 13 -5.37 -20.78 -6.47
C GLY A 13 -4.03 -20.62 -5.74
N ASN A 14 -3.77 -19.44 -5.16
CA ASN A 14 -2.59 -19.21 -4.34
C ASN A 14 -2.75 -19.83 -2.92
N PRO A 15 -1.66 -20.13 -2.22
CA PRO A 15 -1.70 -20.73 -0.87
C PRO A 15 -2.43 -19.90 0.20
N TYR A 16 -2.53 -18.59 0.03
CA TYR A 16 -3.12 -17.66 1.00
C TYR A 16 -4.60 -17.40 0.77
N GLU A 17 -5.21 -17.96 -0.28
CA GLU A 17 -6.62 -17.80 -0.60
C GLU A 17 -7.57 -18.00 0.59
N PRO A 18 -7.34 -18.97 1.51
CA PRO A 18 -8.21 -19.17 2.69
C PRO A 18 -8.17 -18.06 3.74
N ILE A 19 -7.28 -17.07 3.63
CA ILE A 19 -7.12 -15.99 4.61
C ILE A 19 -7.22 -14.59 3.99
N LEU A 20 -7.51 -14.48 2.69
CA LEU A 20 -7.55 -13.18 2.01
C LEU A 20 -8.67 -12.29 2.53
N ASP A 21 -9.75 -12.86 3.05
CA ASP A 21 -10.86 -12.14 3.69
C ASP A 21 -10.44 -11.41 4.97
N LEU A 22 -9.31 -11.79 5.58
CA LEU A 22 -8.72 -11.08 6.71
C LEU A 22 -8.02 -9.77 6.30
N PHE A 23 -7.84 -9.52 5.00
CA PHE A 23 -7.12 -8.36 4.48
C PHE A 23 -8.09 -7.38 3.82
N PRO A 24 -7.88 -6.06 3.96
CA PRO A 24 -8.64 -5.05 3.24
C PRO A 24 -8.59 -5.32 1.73
N ASP A 25 -9.76 -5.44 1.11
CA ASP A 25 -9.93 -5.74 -0.33
C ASP A 25 -9.19 -7.00 -0.83
N GLY A 26 -8.82 -7.91 0.08
CA GLY A 26 -8.01 -9.08 -0.24
C GLY A 26 -6.54 -8.76 -0.57
N MET A 27 -6.07 -7.56 -0.24
CA MET A 27 -4.73 -7.06 -0.56
C MET A 27 -3.77 -7.27 0.60
N ILE A 28 -2.63 -7.92 0.35
CA ILE A 28 -1.63 -8.18 1.38
C ILE A 28 -0.63 -7.01 1.41
N PRO A 29 -0.30 -6.43 2.58
CA PRO A 29 0.69 -5.37 2.68
C PRO A 29 2.11 -5.92 2.50
N MET A 30 2.87 -5.36 1.57
CA MET A 30 4.27 -5.69 1.34
C MET A 30 5.16 -4.63 1.97
N ARG A 31 6.34 -5.08 2.43
CA ARG A 31 7.41 -4.23 2.93
C ARG A 31 8.17 -3.55 1.81
N ASP A 32 8.28 -4.19 0.66
CA ASP A 32 9.01 -3.68 -0.50
C ASP A 32 8.18 -3.82 -1.79
N PRO A 33 8.21 -2.83 -2.70
CA PRO A 33 7.67 -2.93 -4.06
C PRO A 33 8.38 -3.97 -4.95
N PHE A 34 9.55 -4.47 -4.56
CA PHE A 34 10.33 -5.42 -5.34
C PHE A 34 10.59 -6.73 -4.58
N PRO A 35 10.64 -7.88 -5.29
CA PRO A 35 11.12 -9.12 -4.70
C PRO A 35 12.65 -9.09 -4.62
N LEU A 36 13.16 -8.59 -3.50
CA LEU A 36 14.59 -8.40 -3.27
C LEU A 36 15.28 -9.55 -2.53
N GLU A 37 14.51 -10.36 -1.82
CA GLU A 37 15.04 -11.46 -1.03
C GLU A 37 15.16 -12.72 -1.88
N LEU A 38 16.18 -13.55 -1.65
CA LEU A 38 16.31 -14.83 -2.35
C LEU A 38 15.91 -15.97 -1.44
N SER A 39 15.29 -17.00 -2.02
CA SER A 39 15.11 -18.28 -1.34
C SER A 39 16.45 -18.86 -0.88
N ALA A 40 16.43 -19.75 0.12
CA ALA A 40 17.65 -20.36 0.66
C ALA A 40 18.51 -21.09 -0.41
N ASP A 41 17.91 -21.52 -1.52
CA ASP A 41 18.59 -22.13 -2.66
C ASP A 41 18.89 -21.15 -3.81
N ALA A 42 18.66 -19.85 -3.59
CA ALA A 42 18.87 -18.75 -4.52
C ALA A 42 18.15 -18.88 -5.88
N LYS A 43 17.05 -19.64 -5.92
CA LYS A 43 16.29 -19.89 -7.18
C LYS A 43 15.09 -18.98 -7.37
N VAL A 44 14.56 -18.41 -6.30
CA VAL A 44 13.30 -17.65 -6.34
C VAL A 44 13.49 -16.34 -5.61
N ALA A 45 13.15 -15.24 -6.27
CA ALA A 45 13.02 -13.94 -5.66
C ALA A 45 11.74 -13.90 -4.81
N LEU A 46 11.82 -13.34 -3.62
CA LEU A 46 10.78 -13.35 -2.61
C LEU A 46 10.40 -11.91 -2.28
N MET A 47 9.10 -11.68 -2.18
CA MET A 47 8.55 -10.47 -1.58
C MET A 47 8.40 -10.70 -0.07
N ILE A 48 8.53 -9.62 0.70
CA ILE A 48 8.36 -9.66 2.14
C ILE A 48 7.05 -8.98 2.50
N ILE A 49 6.15 -9.73 3.13
CA ILE A 49 4.92 -9.23 3.75
C ILE A 49 5.32 -8.40 4.97
N ASP A 50 4.85 -7.15 5.05
CA ASP A 50 5.25 -6.22 6.11
C ASP A 50 4.61 -6.59 7.44
N LEU A 51 5.42 -7.09 8.39
CA LEU A 51 4.94 -7.50 9.70
C LEU A 51 4.35 -6.34 10.51
N GLU A 52 4.85 -5.13 10.34
CA GLU A 52 4.42 -3.95 11.12
C GLU A 52 3.02 -3.48 10.75
N ARG A 53 2.55 -3.85 9.55
CA ARG A 53 1.23 -3.50 9.02
C ARG A 53 0.17 -4.57 9.26
N LEU A 54 0.56 -5.69 9.88
CA LEU A 54 -0.36 -6.78 10.18
C LEU A 54 -0.98 -6.61 11.56
N SER A 55 -2.28 -6.87 11.64
CA SER A 55 -2.92 -7.20 12.92
C SER A 55 -2.45 -8.56 13.42
N SER A 56 -2.57 -8.79 14.73
CA SER A 56 -2.23 -10.08 15.34
C SER A 56 -2.97 -11.26 14.69
N VAL A 57 -4.22 -11.06 14.26
CA VAL A 57 -5.03 -12.09 13.60
C VAL A 57 -4.44 -12.45 12.24
N GLN A 58 -4.10 -11.46 11.42
CA GLN A 58 -3.47 -11.67 10.11
C GLN A 58 -2.10 -12.35 10.25
N ALA A 59 -1.27 -11.92 11.21
CA ALA A 59 0.04 -12.50 11.45
C ALA A 59 -0.04 -13.98 11.86
N ILE A 60 -0.98 -14.34 12.74
CA ILE A 60 -1.20 -15.74 13.15
C ILE A 60 -1.67 -16.58 11.97
N ALA A 61 -2.62 -16.09 11.18
CA ALA A 61 -3.16 -16.80 10.02
C ALA A 61 -2.08 -17.08 8.96
N LEU A 62 -1.23 -16.08 8.68
CA LEU A 62 -0.06 -16.22 7.81
C LEU A 62 0.91 -17.28 8.33
N ALA A 63 1.27 -17.21 9.61
CA ALA A 63 2.18 -18.18 10.23
C ALA A 63 1.62 -19.62 10.12
N GLN A 64 0.32 -19.82 10.33
CA GLN A 64 -0.34 -21.13 10.22
C GLN A 64 -0.33 -21.68 8.80
N ILE A 65 -0.68 -20.87 7.79
CA ILE A 65 -0.67 -21.30 6.39
C ILE A 65 0.74 -21.62 5.93
N ILE A 66 1.71 -20.75 6.21
CA ILE A 66 3.11 -20.97 5.81
C ILE A 66 3.68 -22.22 6.49
N ALA A 67 3.40 -22.40 7.78
CA ALA A 67 3.82 -23.59 8.54
C ALA A 67 3.28 -24.89 7.90
N ARG A 68 1.99 -24.90 7.54
CA ARG A 68 1.36 -26.05 6.85
C ARG A 68 2.04 -26.37 5.52
N HIS A 69 2.40 -25.36 4.74
CA HIS A 69 3.05 -25.55 3.45
C HIS A 69 4.52 -25.96 3.55
N ARG A 70 5.23 -25.49 4.59
CA ARG A 70 6.66 -25.74 4.77
C ARG A 70 6.98 -26.92 5.70
N GLY A 71 5.96 -27.55 6.30
CA GLY A 71 6.17 -28.61 7.29
C GLY A 71 6.89 -28.13 8.56
N ALA A 72 6.65 -26.87 8.93
CA ALA A 72 7.20 -26.23 10.13
C ALA A 72 6.10 -26.01 11.18
N THR A 73 6.47 -25.56 12.37
CA THR A 73 5.49 -25.09 13.36
C THR A 73 5.16 -23.61 13.14
N PRO A 74 3.93 -23.15 13.45
CA PRO A 74 3.58 -21.73 13.35
C PRO A 74 4.50 -20.82 14.18
N THR A 75 4.99 -21.31 15.33
CA THR A 75 5.92 -20.57 16.20
C THR A 75 7.28 -20.34 15.54
N GLU A 76 7.83 -21.34 14.85
CA GLU A 76 9.09 -21.18 14.10
C GLU A 76 8.95 -20.15 12.98
N VAL A 77 7.85 -20.22 12.23
CA VAL A 77 7.56 -19.26 11.15
C VAL A 77 7.40 -17.84 11.70
N ALA A 78 6.68 -17.68 12.81
CA ALA A 78 6.51 -16.37 13.44
C ALA A 78 7.83 -15.80 13.97
N ALA A 79 8.69 -16.65 14.56
CA ALA A 79 10.01 -16.24 15.04
C ALA A 79 10.94 -15.82 13.89
N GLU A 80 10.94 -16.56 12.78
CA GLU A 80 11.66 -16.19 11.56
C GLU A 80 11.17 -14.84 11.03
N ALA A 81 9.85 -14.68 10.89
CA ALA A 81 9.25 -13.45 10.40
C ALA A 81 9.60 -12.24 11.28
N ALA A 82 9.57 -12.39 12.60
CA ALA A 82 9.99 -11.32 13.53
C ALA A 82 11.47 -10.94 13.34
N SER A 83 12.35 -11.92 13.09
CA SER A 83 13.79 -11.67 12.85
C SER A 83 14.08 -10.99 11.51
N LYS A 84 13.25 -11.25 10.50
CA LYS A 84 13.39 -10.72 9.13
C LYS A 84 12.53 -9.48 8.88
N GLY A 85 11.68 -9.12 9.84
CA GLY A 85 10.71 -8.02 9.73
C GLY A 85 9.59 -8.29 8.72
N GLY A 86 9.21 -9.56 8.51
CA GLY A 86 8.14 -9.92 7.59
C GLY A 86 8.08 -11.40 7.20
N PHE A 87 6.96 -11.80 6.57
CA PHE A 87 6.79 -13.16 6.04
C PHE A 87 7.20 -13.21 4.57
N ALA A 88 7.94 -14.24 4.17
CA ALA A 88 8.36 -14.37 2.78
C ALA A 88 7.26 -14.97 1.89
N MET A 89 7.06 -14.36 0.72
CA MET A 89 6.08 -14.76 -0.28
C MET A 89 6.71 -14.86 -1.67
N ASN A 90 6.28 -15.86 -2.45
CA ASN A 90 6.73 -16.00 -3.82
C ASN A 90 6.06 -14.94 -4.71
N TYR A 91 6.87 -14.15 -5.41
CA TYR A 91 6.39 -13.10 -6.32
C TYR A 91 5.50 -13.62 -7.46
N HIS A 92 5.65 -14.89 -7.86
CA HIS A 92 4.83 -15.49 -8.93
C HIS A 92 3.33 -15.54 -8.60
N TRP A 93 2.96 -15.51 -7.33
CA TRP A 93 1.56 -15.48 -6.91
C TRP A 93 0.92 -14.10 -7.04
N VAL A 94 1.71 -13.03 -7.24
CA VAL A 94 1.18 -11.68 -7.41
C VAL A 94 0.49 -11.55 -8.76
N GLU A 95 -0.76 -11.07 -8.72
CA GLU A 95 -1.57 -10.70 -9.88
C GLU A 95 -1.34 -9.22 -10.24
N SER A 96 -1.49 -8.35 -9.25
CA SER A 96 -1.31 -6.91 -9.40
C SER A 96 -0.77 -6.29 -8.11
N MET A 97 -0.25 -5.07 -8.23
CA MET A 97 0.36 -4.34 -7.13
C MET A 97 -0.14 -2.89 -7.15
N ALA A 98 -0.54 -2.38 -5.99
CA ALA A 98 -0.76 -0.97 -5.73
C ALA A 98 0.47 -0.43 -4.98
N CYS A 99 1.08 0.61 -5.54
CA CYS A 99 2.23 1.27 -4.94
C CYS A 99 1.83 2.66 -4.46
N GLY A 100 2.24 2.99 -3.24
CA GLY A 100 2.30 4.35 -2.76
C GLY A 100 3.57 5.07 -3.22
N PRO A 101 3.87 6.23 -2.62
CA PRO A 101 4.97 7.10 -3.05
C PRO A 101 6.34 6.43 -3.15
N GLU A 102 6.69 5.56 -2.19
CA GLU A 102 7.96 4.82 -2.23
C GLU A 102 8.09 3.96 -3.48
N GLY A 103 7.04 3.22 -3.85
CA GLY A 103 7.07 2.34 -5.01
C GLY A 103 7.28 3.09 -6.32
N PHE A 104 6.67 4.27 -6.47
CA PHE A 104 6.88 5.12 -7.65
C PHE A 104 8.29 5.73 -7.68
N GLN A 105 8.77 6.24 -6.55
CA GLN A 105 10.12 6.82 -6.50
C GLN A 105 11.19 5.79 -6.83
N ARG A 106 11.11 4.60 -6.21
CA ARG A 106 12.09 3.53 -6.47
C ARG A 106 11.90 2.91 -7.86
N GLY A 107 10.67 2.86 -8.38
CA GLY A 107 10.40 2.48 -9.77
C GLY A 107 11.07 3.43 -10.77
N LYS A 108 11.05 4.73 -10.48
CA LYS A 108 11.74 5.75 -11.29
C LYS A 108 13.26 5.60 -11.19
N GLU A 109 13.79 5.38 -9.99
CA GLU A 109 15.22 5.15 -9.78
C GLU A 109 15.70 3.89 -10.54
N MET A 110 14.89 2.83 -10.57
CA MET A 110 15.16 1.64 -11.39
C MET A 110 15.14 1.97 -12.89
N ALA A 111 14.14 2.71 -13.38
CA ALA A 111 14.08 3.11 -14.78
C ALA A 111 15.30 3.94 -15.19
N ASP A 112 15.68 4.92 -14.37
CA ASP A 112 16.88 5.74 -14.56
C ASP A 112 18.17 4.89 -14.55
N PHE A 113 18.27 3.92 -13.65
CA PHE A 113 19.40 3.00 -13.58
C PHE A 113 19.56 2.18 -14.87
N LEU A 114 18.46 1.64 -15.39
CA LEU A 114 18.44 0.84 -16.61
C LEU A 114 18.79 1.65 -17.86
N GLU A 115 18.38 2.93 -17.93
CA GLU A 115 18.64 3.82 -19.07
C GLU A 115 20.06 4.41 -19.07
N ARG A 116 20.60 4.75 -17.89
CA ARG A 116 21.91 5.43 -17.79
C ARG A 116 23.10 4.49 -17.97
N ARG A 117 22.91 3.19 -17.81
CA ARG A 117 23.99 2.18 -17.85
C ARG A 117 23.99 1.44 -19.19
N THR A 118 25.19 1.15 -19.70
CA THR A 118 25.37 0.33 -20.89
C THR A 118 24.93 -1.10 -20.61
N GLN A 119 24.08 -1.65 -21.47
CA GLN A 119 23.59 -3.02 -21.36
C GLN A 119 24.54 -4.01 -22.05
N PRO A 120 24.75 -5.22 -21.51
CA PRO A 120 24.14 -5.76 -20.28
C PRO A 120 24.79 -5.21 -19.00
N LEU A 121 23.97 -5.01 -17.97
CA LEU A 121 24.45 -4.63 -16.64
C LEU A 121 25.35 -5.72 -16.02
N SER A 122 26.45 -5.29 -15.40
CA SER A 122 27.31 -6.19 -14.63
C SER A 122 26.70 -6.54 -13.28
N THR A 123 27.14 -7.64 -12.66
CA THR A 123 26.71 -8.04 -11.31
C THR A 123 27.06 -6.97 -10.28
N GLU A 124 28.21 -6.31 -10.43
CA GLU A 124 28.63 -5.22 -9.53
C GLU A 124 27.70 -4.02 -9.62
N ALA A 125 27.27 -3.63 -10.83
CA ALA A 125 26.33 -2.52 -11.00
C ALA A 125 24.96 -2.83 -10.37
N TRP A 126 24.51 -4.08 -10.45
CA TRP A 126 23.30 -4.52 -9.75
C TRP A 126 23.46 -4.49 -8.23
N GLN A 127 24.60 -4.95 -7.72
CA GLN A 127 24.89 -4.94 -6.29
C GLN A 127 24.97 -3.50 -5.74
N GLU A 128 25.64 -2.58 -6.45
CA GLU A 128 25.69 -1.17 -6.09
C GLU A 128 24.29 -0.54 -6.00
N PHE A 129 23.45 -0.80 -7.01
CA PHE A 129 22.07 -0.32 -7.01
C PHE A 129 21.27 -0.92 -5.85
N TYR A 130 21.38 -2.23 -5.62
CA TYR A 130 20.71 -2.92 -4.53
C TYR A 130 21.12 -2.38 -3.16
N ASP A 131 22.42 -2.22 -2.92
CA ASP A 131 22.94 -1.76 -1.64
C ASP A 131 22.49 -0.33 -1.35
N ASP A 132 22.46 0.55 -2.36
CA ASP A 132 21.92 1.91 -2.23
C ASP A 132 20.43 1.88 -1.83
N GLN A 133 19.63 1.08 -2.56
CA GLN A 133 18.20 0.93 -2.27
C GLN A 133 17.96 0.40 -0.86
N HIS A 134 18.66 -0.66 -0.46
CA HIS A 134 18.51 -1.28 0.84
C HIS A 134 18.95 -0.33 1.98
N GLN A 135 20.06 0.40 1.80
CA GLN A 135 20.55 1.33 2.81
C GLN A 135 19.63 2.52 3.03
N ARG A 136 19.05 3.09 1.96
CA ARG A 136 18.16 4.26 2.05
C ARG A 136 16.75 3.88 2.48
N TRP A 137 16.17 2.87 1.82
CA TRP A 137 14.76 2.54 1.96
C TRP A 137 14.47 1.49 3.01
N ILE A 138 15.33 0.49 3.22
CA ILE A 138 15.04 -0.63 4.13
C ILE A 138 15.67 -0.45 5.51
N SER A 139 16.97 -0.16 5.54
CA SER A 139 17.71 0.07 6.79
C SER A 139 17.71 1.54 7.22
N GLY A 140 17.60 2.44 6.25
CA GLY A 140 17.59 3.88 6.47
C GLY A 140 16.19 4.43 6.76
N ASN A 141 16.10 5.74 6.87
CA ASN A 141 14.88 6.48 7.18
C ASN A 141 14.48 7.45 6.07
N GLU A 142 14.87 7.19 4.82
CA GLU A 142 14.44 8.03 3.72
C GLU A 142 12.91 7.99 3.56
N GLU A 143 12.33 9.17 3.36
CA GLU A 143 10.90 9.35 3.15
C GLU A 143 10.65 9.69 1.68
N PRO A 144 9.68 9.02 1.02
CA PRO A 144 9.38 9.30 -0.36
C PRO A 144 8.68 10.64 -0.52
N GLN A 145 8.89 11.29 -1.67
CA GLN A 145 8.13 12.51 -1.98
C GLN A 145 6.64 12.20 -2.13
N PRO A 146 5.74 13.00 -1.55
CA PRO A 146 4.31 12.77 -1.65
C PRO A 146 3.84 12.89 -3.11
N ILE A 147 2.87 12.06 -3.49
CA ILE A 147 2.21 12.10 -4.79
C ILE A 147 0.83 12.71 -4.58
N ASN A 148 0.63 13.91 -5.09
CA ASN A 148 -0.63 14.64 -4.96
C ASN A 148 -1.46 14.57 -6.23
N SER A 149 -0.81 14.37 -7.39
CA SER A 149 -1.49 14.19 -8.67
C SER A 149 -0.72 13.26 -9.61
N VAL A 150 -1.33 12.91 -10.74
CA VAL A 150 -0.69 12.07 -11.78
C VAL A 150 0.55 12.75 -12.36
N GLU A 151 0.60 14.07 -12.35
CA GLU A 151 1.75 14.86 -12.83
C GLU A 151 3.02 14.58 -12.03
N ASP A 152 2.89 14.27 -10.74
CA ASP A 152 4.01 13.94 -9.85
C ASP A 152 4.65 12.57 -10.19
N ILE A 153 3.91 11.71 -10.91
CA ILE A 153 4.39 10.39 -11.32
C ILE A 153 5.17 10.49 -12.63
N ASP A 154 6.32 9.81 -12.67
CA ASP A 154 7.14 9.71 -13.88
C ASP A 154 6.32 9.15 -15.05
N PRO A 155 6.33 9.79 -16.23
CA PRO A 155 5.53 9.36 -17.38
C PRO A 155 5.73 7.89 -17.77
N ARG A 156 6.91 7.29 -17.51
CA ARG A 156 7.20 5.88 -17.81
C ARG A 156 6.43 4.91 -16.92
N LEU A 157 5.95 5.37 -15.77
CA LEU A 157 5.25 4.57 -14.76
C LEU A 157 3.74 4.83 -14.74
N ARG A 158 3.24 5.74 -15.57
CA ARG A 158 1.81 6.07 -15.62
C ARG A 158 1.03 4.91 -16.24
N MET A 159 -0.10 4.59 -15.63
CA MET A 159 -1.05 3.60 -16.11
C MET A 159 -2.41 4.24 -16.36
N ASP A 160 -3.20 3.63 -17.26
CA ASP A 160 -4.58 4.04 -17.48
C ASP A 160 -5.41 3.91 -16.20
N GLY A 161 -6.29 4.88 -15.92
CA GLY A 161 -7.14 4.90 -14.71
C GLY A 161 -6.42 5.29 -13.41
N GLN A 162 -5.14 5.67 -13.47
CA GLN A 162 -4.38 6.05 -12.28
C GLN A 162 -4.83 7.37 -11.64
N GLU A 163 -5.38 8.30 -12.43
CA GLU A 163 -5.97 9.54 -11.94
C GLU A 163 -7.19 9.26 -11.07
N GLU A 164 -8.13 8.45 -11.57
CA GLU A 164 -9.32 8.01 -10.84
C GLU A 164 -8.93 7.26 -9.56
N ALA A 165 -7.89 6.42 -9.61
CA ALA A 165 -7.39 5.68 -8.45
C ALA A 165 -6.78 6.60 -7.37
N LEU A 166 -6.02 7.62 -7.77
CA LEU A 166 -5.47 8.61 -6.83
C LEU A 166 -6.59 9.42 -6.18
N GLU A 167 -7.59 9.85 -6.95
CA GLU A 167 -8.73 10.58 -6.43
C GLU A 167 -9.56 9.73 -5.47
N GLN A 168 -9.84 8.46 -5.82
CA GLN A 168 -10.54 7.54 -4.93
C GLN A 168 -9.75 7.30 -3.63
N ASN A 169 -8.42 7.18 -3.70
CA ASN A 169 -7.58 7.04 -2.51
C ASN A 169 -7.63 8.30 -1.64
N ARG A 170 -7.63 9.50 -2.24
CA ARG A 170 -7.78 10.77 -1.53
C ARG A 170 -9.13 10.83 -0.80
N ILE A 171 -10.22 10.47 -1.48
CA ILE A 171 -11.55 10.38 -0.90
C ILE A 171 -11.56 9.38 0.27
N ASN A 172 -10.99 8.20 0.10
CA ASN A 172 -10.93 7.17 1.15
C ASN A 172 -10.14 7.65 2.39
N GLN A 173 -9.05 8.40 2.18
CA GLN A 173 -8.29 9.00 3.29
C GLN A 173 -9.12 10.06 4.04
N MET A 174 -9.85 10.90 3.31
CA MET A 174 -10.75 11.88 3.94
C MET A 174 -11.85 11.19 4.74
N LEU A 175 -12.45 10.12 4.20
CA LEU A 175 -13.48 9.32 4.88
C LEU A 175 -12.99 8.67 6.18
N SER A 176 -11.70 8.32 6.27
CA SER A 176 -11.15 7.63 7.45
C SER A 176 -11.24 8.44 8.76
N GLY A 177 -11.38 9.76 8.67
CA GLY A 177 -11.54 10.64 9.83
C GLY A 177 -12.97 10.73 10.39
N TYR A 178 -13.95 10.17 9.68
CA TYR A 178 -15.37 10.31 10.01
C TYR A 178 -15.90 9.10 10.80
N SER A 179 -16.83 9.37 11.72
CA SER A 179 -17.55 8.31 12.41
C SER A 179 -18.64 7.70 11.52
N LEU A 180 -19.13 6.51 11.88
CA LEU A 180 -20.31 5.92 11.23
C LEU A 180 -21.52 6.88 11.26
N PHE A 181 -21.65 7.67 12.32
CA PHE A 181 -22.75 8.63 12.44
C PHE A 181 -22.60 9.78 11.45
N ASP A 182 -21.39 10.29 11.23
CA ASP A 182 -21.12 11.33 10.22
C ASP A 182 -21.38 10.82 8.79
N MET A 183 -21.11 9.53 8.55
CA MET A 183 -21.42 8.86 7.29
C MET A 183 -22.94 8.74 7.07
N LEU A 184 -23.67 8.28 8.10
CA LEU A 184 -25.12 8.07 8.01
C LEU A 184 -25.90 9.39 7.92
N THR A 185 -25.40 10.45 8.54
CA THR A 185 -26.01 11.79 8.47
C THR A 185 -25.67 12.54 7.18
N GLY A 186 -24.79 11.98 6.33
CA GLY A 186 -24.37 12.60 5.08
C GLY A 186 -23.33 13.72 5.25
N ARG A 187 -22.95 14.06 6.48
CA ARG A 187 -21.97 15.10 6.78
C ARG A 187 -20.62 14.85 6.10
N ALA A 188 -20.14 13.61 6.19
CA ALA A 188 -18.89 13.21 5.54
C ALA A 188 -18.94 13.42 4.00
N MET A 189 -20.09 13.15 3.39
CA MET A 189 -20.26 13.32 1.94
C MET A 189 -20.27 14.78 1.52
N VAL A 190 -20.95 15.65 2.28
CA VAL A 190 -20.98 17.09 2.01
C VAL A 190 -19.59 17.71 2.17
N ASP A 191 -18.89 17.40 3.26
CA ASP A 191 -17.54 17.91 3.50
C ASP A 191 -16.56 17.46 2.40
N ILE A 192 -16.68 16.21 1.93
CA ILE A 192 -15.86 15.70 0.83
C ILE A 192 -16.19 16.41 -0.48
N LEU A 193 -17.47 16.54 -0.83
CA LEU A 193 -17.90 17.21 -2.05
C LEU A 193 -17.41 18.66 -2.09
N ASN A 194 -17.52 19.41 -0.98
CA ASN A 194 -17.02 20.78 -0.90
C ASN A 194 -15.50 20.88 -1.00
N ALA A 195 -14.75 19.83 -0.64
CA ALA A 195 -13.30 19.79 -0.74
C ALA A 195 -12.80 19.30 -2.12
N THR A 196 -13.57 18.44 -2.81
CA THR A 196 -13.23 17.92 -4.15
C THR A 196 -13.78 18.79 -5.28
N ASP A 197 -14.88 19.50 -5.03
CA ASP A 197 -15.54 20.39 -5.99
C ASP A 197 -15.86 21.74 -5.31
N PRO A 198 -14.83 22.58 -5.07
CA PRO A 198 -14.98 23.83 -4.33
C PRO A 198 -15.75 24.91 -5.10
N ASP A 199 -15.97 24.71 -6.41
CA ASP A 199 -16.75 25.62 -7.24
C ASP A 199 -18.27 25.47 -6.99
N ASN A 200 -18.68 24.37 -6.33
CA ASN A 200 -20.04 24.12 -5.88
C ASN A 200 -20.11 24.13 -4.34
N ASN A 201 -21.19 24.68 -3.78
CA ASN A 201 -21.42 24.67 -2.34
C ASN A 201 -22.54 23.68 -2.00
N TYR A 202 -22.18 22.57 -1.39
CA TYR A 202 -23.07 21.52 -0.94
C TYR A 202 -23.42 21.73 0.53
N SER A 203 -24.69 21.56 0.89
CA SER A 203 -25.16 21.53 2.27
C SER A 203 -26.17 20.40 2.49
N LEU A 204 -26.37 20.00 3.75
CA LEU A 204 -27.37 19.00 4.10
C LEU A 204 -28.76 19.64 4.08
N VAL A 205 -29.64 19.14 3.21
CA VAL A 205 -31.03 19.61 3.12
C VAL A 205 -31.74 19.39 4.47
N GLY A 206 -32.23 20.47 5.08
CA GLY A 206 -32.98 20.47 6.34
C GLY A 206 -32.18 20.72 7.63
N TRP A 207 -30.87 20.99 7.54
CA TRP A 207 -30.08 21.53 8.66
C TRP A 207 -29.92 23.05 8.62
N ASP A 208 -30.14 23.67 7.46
CA ASP A 208 -30.04 25.13 7.27
C ASP A 208 -31.37 25.89 7.54
N GLU A 209 -32.46 25.20 7.92
CA GLU A 209 -33.80 25.81 8.11
C GLU A 209 -34.27 25.86 9.59
N VAL A 210 -33.35 25.90 10.58
CA VAL A 210 -33.76 26.00 12.00
C VAL A 210 -33.15 27.21 12.75
N ASP A 211 -32.53 28.15 12.05
CA ASP A 211 -31.99 29.37 12.69
C ASP A 211 -32.31 30.66 11.88
N GLU A 212 -33.52 30.76 11.32
CA GLU A 212 -34.08 32.06 10.93
C GLU A 212 -35.48 32.24 11.56
N ASP A 213 -35.50 33.09 12.59
CA ASP A 213 -36.64 33.85 13.13
C ASP A 213 -37.64 33.17 14.09
N ASP A 214 -37.16 32.72 15.25
CA ASP A 214 -37.93 32.83 16.50
C ASP A 214 -37.84 34.29 17.03
N ASP A 215 -38.47 35.22 16.30
CA ASP A 215 -38.77 36.57 16.81
C ASP A 215 -39.90 36.46 17.85
N ILE A 216 -39.52 36.27 19.11
CA ILE A 216 -40.34 36.62 20.27
C ILE A 216 -39.72 37.87 20.91
N TYR A 217 -40.37 39.03 20.78
CA TYR A 217 -40.92 39.85 21.87
C TYR A 217 -41.30 41.27 21.39
N GLU A 218 -42.60 41.50 21.17
CA GLU A 218 -43.43 42.46 21.94
C GLU A 218 -44.92 42.10 21.85
#